data_AF-A0A950YH27-F1
#
_entry.id   AF-A0A950YH27-F1
#
_cell.length_a   1.000
_cell.length_b   1.000
_cell.length_c   1.000
_cell.angle_alpha   90.00
_cell.angle_beta   90.00
_cell.angle_gamma   90.00
#
_symmetry.space_group_name_H-M   'P 1'
#
loop_
_entity.id
_entity.type
_entity.pdbx_description
1 polymer ?
#
loop_
_entity_poly.entity_id
_entity_poly.type
_entity_poly.pdbx_seq_one_letter_code
_entity_poly.pdbx_strand_id
1 'polypeptide(L)'
;MAVALALIVVLGGVARADGDPASDYLVANQVFLSSQSTGMSAAQRQLVGAVAAANRAGFAIRVAIISSDYDLGSVTELWDKPRTYARFLGMELSLTYVRQRLLVVMPSGFGFNWPGHAAARTYGLLAAVPLTSGTGAGLAAAAEVAVRRLARASGVALSPSQPLAGGGSARPGGAGTLTIIGAVAGGIAALLAMAVVVIRSRRRREPEELVGGSRLPRELRWAIPGLSVLCGVAILAPILTLGRSGRGGAPTAYSPVSLVSPPASTWGAGDRRAPNFFLRDQDGRPVSVAANRGHPLIVTFIDPLCRNFCPLEAQVINLMERQIPAARRPMVLAVSVDVYANARQYLLQDDREWRLVPEWRWAVGPPADLAGVWNNYRIGVKVTTRRINGTVTYRIDHSEVAYVLDATGHERAMFEWPFNPQDIEHVLRQLA
;
A
#
# COMPACT_ATOMS: atom_id res chain seq x y z
N MET A 1 33.81 52.18 -18.91
CA MET A 1 32.86 51.04 -18.95
C MET A 1 33.57 49.80 -18.46
N ALA A 2 33.29 49.34 -17.24
CA ALA A 2 33.59 47.98 -16.78
C ALA A 2 32.59 47.66 -15.67
N VAL A 3 31.62 46.80 -15.97
CA VAL A 3 30.59 46.34 -15.05
C VAL A 3 31.12 45.11 -14.34
N ALA A 4 31.23 45.16 -13.00
CA ALA A 4 31.52 44.00 -12.17
C ALA A 4 30.21 43.25 -11.87
N LEU A 5 30.04 42.06 -12.46
CA LEU A 5 28.97 41.12 -12.10
C LEU A 5 29.43 40.32 -10.87
N ALA A 6 28.82 40.58 -9.71
CA ALA A 6 28.98 39.74 -8.54
C ALA A 6 28.12 38.47 -8.72
N LEU A 7 28.79 37.32 -8.83
CA LEU A 7 28.14 36.01 -8.86
C LEU A 7 27.70 35.66 -7.44
N ILE A 8 26.42 35.85 -7.12
CA ILE A 8 25.83 35.33 -5.88
C ILE A 8 25.63 33.83 -6.09
N VAL A 9 26.51 33.03 -5.50
CA VAL A 9 26.30 31.58 -5.34
C VAL A 9 25.22 31.40 -4.29
N VAL A 10 23.98 31.23 -4.75
CA VAL A 10 22.89 30.74 -3.91
C VAL A 10 23.21 29.28 -3.60
N LEU A 11 23.65 29.01 -2.37
CA LEU A 11 23.66 27.66 -1.81
C LEU A 11 22.20 27.22 -1.70
N GLY A 12 21.70 26.60 -2.76
CA GLY A 12 20.42 25.92 -2.74
C GLY A 12 20.49 24.83 -1.68
N GLY A 13 19.84 25.05 -0.55
CA GLY A 13 19.50 23.95 0.35
C GLY A 13 18.77 22.91 -0.48
N VAL A 14 19.27 21.68 -0.45
CA VAL A 14 18.59 20.55 -1.07
C VAL A 14 17.28 20.39 -0.31
N ALA A 15 16.21 20.98 -0.83
CA ALA A 15 14.86 20.63 -0.42
C ALA A 15 14.71 19.15 -0.74
N ARG A 16 14.80 18.30 0.29
CA ARG A 16 14.47 16.90 0.14
C ARG A 16 12.97 16.86 -0.12
N ALA A 17 12.58 16.45 -1.33
CA ALA A 17 11.19 16.17 -1.63
C ALA A 17 10.66 15.17 -0.59
N ASP A 18 9.44 15.36 -0.10
CA ASP A 18 8.75 14.38 0.75
C ASP A 18 8.81 13.02 0.04
N GLY A 19 9.33 11.99 0.71
CA GLY A 19 9.53 10.68 0.08
C GLY A 19 8.22 10.08 -0.42
N ASP A 20 8.27 9.38 -1.55
CA ASP A 20 7.08 8.70 -2.10
C ASP A 20 6.67 7.54 -1.18
N PRO A 21 5.49 7.60 -0.53
CA PRO A 21 5.08 6.56 0.41
C PRO A 21 4.82 5.24 -0.33
N ALA A 22 5.12 4.12 0.34
CA ALA A 22 4.94 2.79 -0.26
C ALA A 22 3.51 2.50 -0.74
N SER A 23 2.49 3.21 -0.23
CA SER A 23 1.09 3.11 -0.65
C SER A 23 0.91 3.42 -2.13
N ASP A 24 1.48 4.51 -2.64
CA ASP A 24 1.31 4.95 -4.03
C ASP A 24 1.93 3.94 -5.01
N TYR A 25 3.07 3.34 -4.63
CA TYR A 25 3.75 2.36 -5.44
C TYR A 25 3.07 0.98 -5.40
N LEU A 26 2.64 0.54 -4.21
CA LEU A 26 2.03 -0.76 -3.99
C LEU A 26 0.60 -0.85 -4.50
N VAL A 27 0.04 0.23 -5.03
CA VAL A 27 -1.16 0.14 -5.85
C VAL A 27 -0.82 -0.65 -7.13
N ALA A 28 0.06 -0.09 -7.97
CA ALA A 28 0.40 -0.69 -9.25
C ALA A 28 1.34 -1.91 -9.16
N ASN A 29 2.15 -2.01 -8.10
CA ASN A 29 3.25 -2.99 -8.01
C ASN A 29 3.17 -3.89 -6.78
N GLN A 30 3.71 -5.11 -6.87
CA GLN A 30 3.65 -6.09 -5.77
C GLN A 30 4.76 -5.91 -4.73
N VAL A 31 5.87 -5.24 -5.06
CA VAL A 31 7.04 -5.10 -4.20
C VAL A 31 7.54 -3.66 -4.23
N PHE A 32 7.45 -2.95 -3.12
CA PHE A 32 8.10 -1.66 -2.93
C PHE A 32 9.52 -1.90 -2.41
N LEU A 33 10.49 -1.41 -3.17
CA LEU A 33 11.89 -1.34 -2.79
C LEU A 33 12.20 0.10 -2.43
N SER A 34 13.01 0.32 -1.39
CA SER A 34 13.36 1.67 -0.91
C SER A 34 13.68 2.64 -2.05
N SER A 35 13.09 3.83 -1.93
CA SER A 35 13.16 4.95 -2.87
C SER A 35 14.58 5.45 -3.12
N GLN A 36 15.51 5.17 -2.20
CA GLN A 36 16.91 5.61 -2.30
C GLN A 36 17.82 4.63 -3.06
N SER A 37 17.28 3.55 -3.65
CA SER A 37 18.10 2.58 -4.38
C SER A 37 18.39 3.00 -5.83
N THR A 38 19.67 3.18 -6.17
CA THR A 38 20.14 3.52 -7.54
C THR A 38 20.19 2.32 -8.50
N GLY A 39 19.69 1.16 -8.07
CA GLY A 39 19.63 -0.08 -8.83
C GLY A 39 19.15 -1.27 -8.00
N MET A 40 18.79 -2.37 -8.66
CA MET A 40 18.22 -3.56 -8.00
C MET A 40 19.31 -4.62 -7.74
N SER A 41 19.61 -4.87 -6.47
CA SER A 41 20.54 -5.92 -6.04
C SER A 41 20.05 -7.32 -6.40
N ALA A 42 20.94 -8.33 -6.31
CA ALA A 42 20.56 -9.73 -6.51
C ALA A 42 19.48 -10.19 -5.51
N ALA A 43 19.59 -9.80 -4.23
CA ALA A 43 18.59 -10.13 -3.20
C ALA A 43 17.22 -9.49 -3.50
N GLN A 44 17.20 -8.23 -3.94
CA GLN A 44 15.95 -7.57 -4.33
C GLN A 44 15.29 -8.24 -5.54
N ARG A 45 16.08 -8.69 -6.54
CA ARG A 45 15.56 -9.46 -7.68
C ARG A 45 14.99 -10.82 -7.24
N GLN A 46 15.65 -11.50 -6.31
CA GLN A 46 15.14 -12.76 -5.74
C GLN A 46 13.84 -12.56 -4.98
N LEU A 47 13.73 -11.50 -4.18
CA LEU A 47 12.48 -11.10 -3.52
C LEU A 47 11.35 -10.87 -4.54
N VAL A 48 11.57 -10.04 -5.55
CA VAL A 48 10.57 -9.77 -6.60
C VAL A 48 10.13 -11.07 -7.27
N GLY A 49 11.07 -11.95 -7.60
CA GLY A 49 10.78 -13.28 -8.17
C GLY A 49 9.96 -14.17 -7.23
N ALA A 50 10.28 -14.19 -5.93
CA ALA A 50 9.57 -14.98 -4.93
C ALA A 50 8.13 -14.46 -4.71
N VAL A 51 7.94 -13.14 -4.65
CA VAL A 51 6.60 -12.53 -4.55
C VAL A 51 5.77 -12.84 -5.81
N ALA A 52 6.34 -12.69 -7.00
CA ALA A 52 5.64 -13.02 -8.23
C ALA A 52 5.27 -14.51 -8.32
N ALA A 53 6.17 -15.41 -7.90
CA ALA A 53 5.90 -16.84 -7.84
C ALA A 53 4.80 -17.18 -6.82
N ALA A 54 4.82 -16.56 -5.64
CA ALA A 54 3.80 -16.74 -4.62
C ALA A 54 2.42 -16.30 -5.10
N ASN A 55 2.32 -15.14 -5.75
CA ASN A 55 1.08 -14.64 -6.31
C ASN A 55 0.55 -15.55 -7.44
N ARG A 56 1.41 -16.04 -8.35
CA ARG A 56 1.01 -17.02 -9.39
C ARG A 56 0.52 -18.34 -8.80
N ALA A 57 1.03 -18.73 -7.64
CA ALA A 57 0.66 -19.96 -6.94
C ALA A 57 -0.53 -19.78 -5.97
N GLY A 58 -1.25 -18.65 -6.04
CA GLY A 58 -2.45 -18.39 -5.22
C GLY A 58 -2.17 -17.83 -3.83
N PHE A 59 -0.91 -17.57 -3.47
CA PHE A 59 -0.54 -16.86 -2.24
C PHE A 59 -0.42 -15.37 -2.52
N ALA A 60 -1.56 -14.68 -2.62
CA ALA A 60 -1.60 -13.25 -2.91
C ALA A 60 -0.93 -12.43 -1.78
N ILE A 61 0.19 -11.78 -2.10
CA ILE A 61 0.99 -11.02 -1.15
C ILE A 61 1.69 -9.82 -1.83
N ARG A 62 1.74 -8.71 -1.10
CA ARG A 62 2.55 -7.52 -1.40
C ARG A 62 3.63 -7.34 -0.33
N VAL A 63 4.76 -6.77 -0.71
CA VAL A 63 5.91 -6.58 0.18
C VAL A 63 6.42 -5.15 0.13
N ALA A 64 6.61 -4.52 1.28
CA ALA A 64 7.24 -3.21 1.41
C ALA A 64 8.57 -3.33 2.16
N ILE A 65 9.68 -2.98 1.49
CA ILE A 65 10.98 -2.83 2.13
C ILE A 65 11.16 -1.36 2.51
N ILE A 66 11.11 -1.07 3.80
CA ILE A 66 11.27 0.28 4.36
C ILE A 66 12.66 0.33 4.99
N SER A 67 13.63 0.92 4.29
CA SER A 67 15.04 0.90 4.71
C SER A 67 15.48 2.18 5.40
N SER A 68 14.71 3.25 5.26
CA SER A 68 14.86 4.52 5.97
C SER A 68 13.50 5.12 6.30
N ASP A 69 13.46 6.02 7.26
CA ASP A 69 12.30 6.88 7.56
C ASP A 69 11.78 7.62 6.32
N TYR A 70 12.65 7.98 5.38
CA TYR A 70 12.29 8.60 4.11
C TYR A 70 11.29 7.75 3.27
N ASP A 71 11.34 6.42 3.38
CA ASP A 71 10.42 5.52 2.65
C ASP A 71 8.98 5.55 3.20
N LEU A 72 8.78 6.23 4.34
CA LEU A 72 7.48 6.40 4.98
C LEU A 72 6.77 7.66 4.48
N GLY A 73 7.41 8.51 3.69
CA GLY A 73 6.85 9.79 3.26
C GLY A 73 6.47 10.66 4.47
N SER A 74 5.22 11.09 4.54
CA SER A 74 4.73 11.97 5.60
C SER A 74 4.44 11.28 6.94
N VAL A 75 4.81 10.01 7.14
CA VAL A 75 4.49 9.24 8.37
C VAL A 75 5.75 8.66 9.04
N THR A 76 6.80 9.48 9.07
CA THR A 76 8.16 9.10 9.52
C THR A 76 8.21 8.56 10.95
N GLU A 77 7.26 8.90 11.80
CA GLU A 77 7.17 8.49 13.20
C GLU A 77 6.70 7.04 13.38
N LEU A 78 6.26 6.41 12.29
CA LEU A 78 6.09 4.96 12.19
C LEU A 78 7.41 4.24 11.88
N TRP A 79 8.52 4.98 11.78
CA TRP A 79 9.86 4.40 11.74
C TRP A 79 10.10 3.51 12.96
N ASP A 80 10.79 2.40 12.72
CA ASP A 80 11.02 1.32 13.66
C ASP A 80 9.75 0.68 14.26
N LYS A 81 8.56 0.98 13.74
CA LYS A 81 7.26 0.41 14.18
C LYS A 81 6.59 -0.42 13.08
N PRO A 82 7.21 -1.52 12.60
CA PRO A 82 6.79 -2.22 11.40
C PRO A 82 5.38 -2.81 11.52
N ARG A 83 4.97 -3.26 12.71
CA ARG A 83 3.60 -3.77 12.94
C ARG A 83 2.54 -2.70 12.77
N THR A 84 2.78 -1.52 13.34
CA THR A 84 1.86 -0.38 13.23
C THR A 84 1.81 0.13 11.80
N TYR A 85 2.97 0.25 11.15
CA TYR A 85 3.03 0.66 9.74
C TYR A 85 2.35 -0.33 8.80
N ALA A 86 2.49 -1.65 9.01
CA ALA A 86 1.80 -2.66 8.20
C ALA A 86 0.28 -2.56 8.29
N ARG A 87 -0.26 -2.22 9.47
CA ARG A 87 -1.70 -1.96 9.64
C ARG A 87 -2.10 -0.71 8.84
N PHE A 88 -1.37 0.39 9.00
CA PHE A 88 -1.60 1.63 8.25
C PHE A 88 -1.57 1.43 6.73
N LEU A 89 -0.45 0.94 6.20
CA LEU A 89 -0.27 0.71 4.77
C LEU A 89 -1.29 -0.30 4.22
N GLY A 90 -1.69 -1.28 5.04
CA GLY A 90 -2.76 -2.20 4.72
C GLY A 90 -4.12 -1.55 4.53
N MET A 91 -4.41 -0.47 5.27
CA MET A 91 -5.64 0.32 5.14
C MET A 91 -5.61 1.17 3.88
N GLU A 92 -4.50 1.87 3.61
CA GLU A 92 -4.30 2.65 2.37
C GLU A 92 -4.54 1.81 1.11
N LEU A 93 -4.03 0.58 1.09
CA LEU A 93 -4.18 -0.33 -0.05
C LEU A 93 -5.57 -0.99 -0.14
N SER A 94 -6.38 -0.94 0.92
CA SER A 94 -7.63 -1.70 1.01
C SER A 94 -8.74 -1.22 0.07
N LEU A 95 -8.71 0.05 -0.37
CA LEU A 95 -9.70 0.61 -1.30
C LEU A 95 -9.56 0.09 -2.73
N THR A 96 -8.33 -0.26 -3.14
CA THR A 96 -8.03 -0.69 -4.51
C THR A 96 -7.78 -2.20 -4.57
N TYR A 97 -7.37 -2.81 -3.46
CA TYR A 97 -6.99 -4.23 -3.38
C TYR A 97 -7.60 -4.92 -2.16
N VAL A 98 -8.83 -5.39 -2.33
CA VAL A 98 -9.53 -6.13 -1.28
C VAL A 98 -8.88 -7.51 -1.11
N ARG A 99 -8.44 -7.84 0.12
CA ARG A 99 -8.08 -9.21 0.61
C ARG A 99 -6.68 -9.75 0.32
N GLN A 100 -5.68 -8.93 -0.03
CA GLN A 100 -4.30 -9.41 -0.16
C GLN A 100 -3.51 -9.33 1.17
N ARG A 101 -2.48 -10.16 1.31
CA ARG A 101 -1.53 -10.09 2.42
C ARG A 101 -0.53 -8.98 2.16
N LEU A 102 -0.13 -8.27 3.21
CA LEU A 102 0.92 -7.27 3.18
C LEU A 102 2.00 -7.64 4.18
N LEU A 103 3.25 -7.71 3.72
CA LEU A 103 4.43 -7.85 4.56
C LEU A 103 5.25 -6.55 4.49
N VAL A 104 5.51 -5.94 5.63
CA VAL A 104 6.42 -4.82 5.80
C VAL A 104 7.71 -5.33 6.45
N VAL A 105 8.85 -4.87 5.95
CA VAL A 105 10.16 -5.19 6.52
C VAL A 105 10.93 -3.91 6.78
N MET A 106 11.27 -3.68 8.05
CA MET A 106 12.10 -2.58 8.55
C MET A 106 13.35 -3.14 9.24
N PRO A 107 14.39 -2.32 9.49
CA PRO A 107 15.54 -2.74 10.30
C PRO A 107 15.15 -3.26 11.68
N SER A 108 14.10 -2.71 12.30
CA SER A 108 13.63 -3.13 13.62
C SER A 108 12.79 -4.40 13.63
N GLY A 109 12.30 -4.89 12.48
CA GLY A 109 11.38 -6.02 12.49
C GLY A 109 10.49 -6.21 11.27
N PHE A 110 9.57 -7.17 11.41
CA PHE A 110 8.52 -7.45 10.44
C PHE A 110 7.16 -6.92 10.90
N GLY A 111 6.40 -6.40 9.94
CA GLY A 111 5.00 -6.04 10.07
C GLY A 111 4.16 -6.88 9.12
N PHE A 112 2.97 -7.27 9.53
CA PHE A 112 2.06 -8.03 8.69
C PHE A 112 0.63 -7.54 8.82
N ASN A 113 -0.06 -7.43 7.69
CA ASN A 113 -1.48 -7.14 7.64
C ASN A 113 -2.17 -8.04 6.61
N TRP A 114 -3.31 -8.63 7.00
CA TRP A 114 -4.20 -9.33 6.09
C TRP A 114 -5.64 -9.03 6.54
N PRO A 115 -6.38 -8.17 5.81
CA PRO A 115 -7.71 -7.73 6.24
C PRO A 115 -8.62 -8.91 6.59
N GLY A 116 -9.24 -8.85 7.77
CA GLY A 116 -10.13 -9.89 8.29
C GLY A 116 -9.45 -11.17 8.82
N HIS A 117 -8.12 -11.17 8.99
CA HIS A 117 -7.38 -12.37 9.42
C HIS A 117 -6.42 -12.09 10.58
N ALA A 118 -6.25 -13.10 11.45
CA ALA A 118 -5.33 -13.04 12.58
C ALA A 118 -3.86 -13.12 12.20
N ALA A 119 -3.09 -12.17 12.72
CA ALA A 119 -1.65 -12.08 12.50
C ALA A 119 -0.80 -12.81 13.57
N ALA A 120 -1.39 -13.29 14.68
CA ALA A 120 -0.63 -13.88 15.79
C ALA A 120 0.24 -15.07 15.35
N ARG A 121 -0.34 -16.02 14.62
CA ARG A 121 0.39 -17.18 14.07
C ARG A 121 1.47 -16.73 13.07
N THR A 122 1.14 -15.74 12.25
CA THR A 122 2.06 -15.16 11.27
C THR A 122 3.28 -14.55 11.94
N TYR A 123 3.10 -13.79 13.02
CA TYR A 123 4.21 -13.22 13.78
C TYR A 123 5.08 -14.30 14.44
N GLY A 124 4.51 -15.42 14.88
CA GLY A 124 5.29 -16.57 15.34
C GLY A 124 6.20 -17.17 14.26
N LEU A 125 5.74 -17.20 13.00
CA LEU A 125 6.57 -17.65 11.87
C LEU A 125 7.66 -16.64 11.51
N LEU A 126 7.35 -15.34 11.57
CA LEU A 126 8.27 -14.26 11.23
C LEU A 126 9.37 -14.08 12.28
N ALA A 127 9.10 -14.36 13.55
CA ALA A 127 10.09 -14.26 14.63
C ALA A 127 11.32 -15.16 14.42
N ALA A 128 11.18 -16.23 13.63
CA ALA A 128 12.26 -17.15 13.31
C ALA A 128 13.04 -16.77 12.03
N VAL A 129 12.76 -15.60 11.43
CA VAL A 129 13.48 -15.11 10.25
C VAL A 129 14.54 -14.11 10.71
N PRO A 130 15.84 -14.35 10.45
CA PRO A 130 16.89 -13.43 10.84
C PRO A 130 16.81 -12.14 10.02
N LEU A 131 16.97 -11.00 10.70
CA LEU A 131 17.11 -9.69 10.07
C LEU A 131 18.59 -9.29 10.13
N THR A 132 19.21 -9.13 8.97
CA THR A 132 20.56 -8.56 8.86
C THR A 132 20.44 -7.04 8.79
N SER A 133 21.04 -6.35 9.77
CA SER A 133 20.97 -4.90 9.94
C SER A 133 21.62 -4.15 8.77
N GLY A 134 20.97 -3.07 8.29
CA GLY A 134 21.67 -1.91 7.74
C GLY A 134 21.69 -1.69 6.22
N THR A 135 21.13 -2.56 5.36
CA THR A 135 21.03 -2.27 3.91
C THR A 135 19.73 -2.80 3.30
N GLY A 136 19.20 -2.13 2.27
CA GLY A 136 18.01 -2.57 1.54
C GLY A 136 18.14 -3.98 0.94
N ALA A 137 19.36 -4.45 0.65
CA ALA A 137 19.63 -5.82 0.19
C ALA A 137 19.44 -6.86 1.31
N GLY A 138 19.89 -6.57 2.53
CA GLY A 138 19.70 -7.44 3.69
C GLY A 138 18.22 -7.58 4.08
N LEU A 139 17.49 -6.46 4.08
CA LEU A 139 16.04 -6.46 4.31
C LEU A 139 15.30 -7.26 3.22
N ALA A 140 15.72 -7.14 1.95
CA ALA A 140 15.13 -7.90 0.85
C ALA A 140 15.37 -9.42 0.96
N ALA A 141 16.57 -9.84 1.38
CA ALA A 141 16.86 -11.25 1.61
C ALA A 141 16.00 -11.82 2.77
N ALA A 142 15.87 -11.08 3.87
CA ALA A 142 15.01 -11.47 4.98
C ALA A 142 13.53 -11.54 4.56
N ALA A 143 13.06 -10.58 3.75
CA ALA A 143 11.72 -10.57 3.19
C ALA A 143 11.46 -11.80 2.29
N GLU A 144 12.42 -12.20 1.46
CA GLU A 144 12.29 -13.38 0.59
C GLU A 144 12.08 -14.65 1.43
N VAL A 145 12.90 -14.84 2.46
CA VAL A 145 12.78 -15.97 3.40
C VAL A 145 11.41 -15.94 4.10
N ALA A 146 10.97 -14.77 4.56
CA ALA A 146 9.67 -14.58 5.17
C ALA A 146 8.53 -14.97 4.21
N VAL A 147 8.50 -14.45 2.98
CA VAL A 147 7.47 -14.77 1.97
C VAL A 147 7.40 -16.28 1.73
N ARG A 148 8.54 -16.93 1.53
CA ARG A 148 8.59 -18.39 1.30
C ARG A 148 8.08 -19.18 2.50
N ARG A 149 8.43 -18.75 3.72
CA ARG A 149 7.96 -19.39 4.96
C ARG A 149 6.46 -19.25 5.13
N LEU A 150 5.91 -18.06 4.88
CA LEU A 150 4.48 -17.79 4.95
C LEU A 150 3.69 -18.55 3.88
N ALA A 151 4.21 -18.60 2.65
CA ALA A 151 3.63 -19.38 1.56
C ALA A 151 3.58 -20.87 1.91
N ARG A 152 4.70 -21.45 2.39
CA ARG A 152 4.76 -22.86 2.83
C ARG A 152 3.78 -23.16 3.96
N ALA A 153 3.69 -22.27 4.95
CA ALA A 153 2.73 -22.41 6.05
C ALA A 153 1.26 -22.36 5.58
N SER A 154 1.02 -21.82 4.38
CA SER A 154 -0.29 -21.76 3.72
C SER A 154 -0.47 -22.85 2.66
N GLY A 155 0.40 -23.87 2.63
CA GLY A 155 0.33 -24.98 1.67
C GLY A 155 0.89 -24.67 0.28
N VAL A 156 1.54 -23.52 0.08
CA VAL A 156 2.09 -23.09 -1.22
C VAL A 156 3.61 -23.32 -1.26
N ALA A 157 4.04 -24.23 -2.12
CA ALA A 157 5.45 -24.53 -2.33
C ALA A 157 6.05 -23.65 -3.44
N LEU A 158 7.12 -22.92 -3.11
CA LEU A 158 7.89 -22.12 -4.06
C LEU A 158 9.23 -22.81 -4.37
N SER A 159 9.65 -22.79 -5.64
CA SER A 159 10.94 -23.36 -6.08
C SER A 159 12.11 -22.77 -5.28
N PRO A 160 13.14 -23.56 -4.91
CA PRO A 160 14.27 -23.09 -4.11
C PRO A 160 14.95 -21.84 -4.71
N SER A 161 15.39 -20.91 -3.86
CA SER A 161 16.22 -19.77 -4.29
C SER A 161 17.56 -20.26 -4.79
N GLN A 162 18.10 -19.63 -5.85
CA GLN A 162 19.50 -19.85 -6.22
C GLN A 162 20.43 -19.20 -5.17
N PRO A 163 21.56 -19.82 -4.84
CA PRO A 163 22.54 -19.20 -3.94
C PRO A 163 22.98 -17.83 -4.47
N LEU A 164 23.01 -16.81 -3.60
CA LEU A 164 23.60 -15.52 -3.90
C LEU A 164 25.11 -15.74 -4.11
N ALA A 165 25.56 -15.76 -5.37
CA ALA A 165 26.96 -15.99 -5.69
C ALA A 165 27.84 -14.86 -5.10
N GLY A 166 28.74 -15.22 -4.19
CA GLY A 166 29.82 -14.34 -3.73
C GLY A 166 30.76 -14.01 -4.89
N GLY A 167 31.21 -12.76 -4.96
CA GLY A 167 32.12 -12.28 -5.99
C GLY A 167 33.40 -13.11 -6.05
N GLY A 168 33.62 -13.80 -7.16
CA GLY A 168 34.81 -14.61 -7.43
C GLY A 168 34.93 -14.89 -8.92
N SER A 169 36.12 -14.63 -9.45
CA SER A 169 36.56 -14.66 -10.85
C SER A 169 35.99 -15.79 -11.71
N ALA A 170 35.61 -15.44 -12.94
CA ALA A 170 35.26 -16.36 -14.01
C ALA A 170 36.41 -17.34 -14.35
N ARG A 171 36.06 -18.61 -14.57
CA ARG A 171 36.59 -19.44 -15.67
C ARG A 171 35.60 -20.56 -16.07
N PRO A 172 35.68 -21.05 -17.32
CA PRO A 172 34.55 -21.60 -18.06
C PRO A 172 34.50 -23.13 -18.02
N GLY A 173 33.32 -23.69 -18.29
CA GLY A 173 33.16 -25.08 -18.71
C GLY A 173 32.18 -25.86 -17.85
N GLY A 174 30.97 -26.06 -18.37
CA GLY A 174 29.96 -26.93 -17.79
C GLY A 174 28.80 -27.08 -18.75
N ALA A 175 28.88 -28.09 -19.61
CA ALA A 175 27.96 -28.38 -20.71
C ALA A 175 26.50 -28.44 -20.22
N GLY A 176 25.69 -27.48 -20.68
CA GLY A 176 24.25 -27.41 -20.40
C GLY A 176 23.55 -26.26 -21.11
N THR A 177 24.30 -25.20 -21.45
CA THR A 177 23.76 -23.99 -22.12
C THR A 177 23.87 -24.03 -23.65
N LEU A 178 24.61 -24.97 -24.24
CA LEU A 178 24.82 -25.05 -25.69
C LEU A 178 23.65 -25.65 -26.48
N THR A 179 22.73 -26.37 -25.82
CA THR A 179 21.56 -26.97 -26.51
C THR A 179 20.41 -25.97 -26.72
N ILE A 180 20.26 -24.96 -25.85
CA ILE A 180 19.17 -23.98 -25.96
C ILE A 180 19.55 -22.84 -26.91
N ILE A 181 20.82 -22.39 -26.90
CA ILE A 181 21.28 -21.33 -27.80
C ILE A 181 21.36 -21.83 -29.26
N GLY A 182 21.75 -23.09 -29.49
CA GLY A 182 21.78 -23.69 -30.82
C GLY A 182 20.40 -23.82 -31.49
N ALA A 183 19.36 -24.14 -30.71
CA ALA A 183 18.00 -24.27 -31.22
C ALA A 183 17.37 -22.91 -31.61
N VAL A 184 17.62 -21.86 -30.81
CA VAL A 184 17.10 -20.51 -31.10
C VAL A 184 17.86 -19.88 -32.27
N ALA A 185 19.18 -20.05 -32.36
CA ALA A 185 19.97 -19.56 -33.48
C ALA A 185 19.61 -20.26 -34.81
N GLY A 186 19.37 -21.58 -34.77
CA GLY A 186 18.92 -22.35 -35.94
C GLY A 186 17.54 -21.94 -36.44
N GLY A 187 16.60 -21.68 -35.52
CA GLY A 187 15.25 -21.19 -35.87
C GLY A 187 15.27 -19.80 -36.51
N ILE A 188 16.08 -18.87 -35.99
CA ILE A 188 16.22 -17.52 -36.55
C ILE A 188 16.90 -17.58 -37.93
N ALA A 189 17.93 -18.41 -38.11
CA ALA A 189 18.59 -18.57 -39.41
C ALA A 189 17.66 -19.15 -40.49
N ALA A 190 16.81 -20.13 -40.14
CA ALA A 190 15.83 -20.70 -41.06
C ALA A 190 14.74 -19.68 -41.45
N LEU A 191 14.26 -18.88 -40.50
CA LEU A 191 13.28 -17.82 -40.77
C LEU A 191 13.86 -16.71 -41.65
N LEU A 192 15.12 -16.34 -41.44
CA LEU A 192 15.81 -15.33 -42.28
C LEU A 192 16.09 -15.87 -43.69
N ALA A 193 16.50 -17.13 -43.84
CA ALA A 193 16.68 -17.76 -45.15
C ALA A 193 15.36 -17.82 -45.94
N MET A 194 14.27 -18.14 -45.26
CA MET A 194 12.94 -18.20 -45.87
C MET A 194 12.42 -16.81 -46.25
N ALA A 195 12.67 -15.77 -45.44
CA ALA A 195 12.36 -14.38 -45.78
C ALA A 195 13.14 -13.90 -47.01
N VAL A 196 14.42 -14.28 -47.15
CA VAL A 196 15.24 -13.95 -48.32
C VAL A 196 14.72 -14.62 -49.59
N VAL A 197 14.26 -15.88 -49.51
CA VAL A 197 13.65 -16.58 -50.66
C VAL A 197 12.32 -15.93 -51.08
N VAL A 198 11.47 -15.56 -50.12
CA VAL A 198 10.20 -14.87 -50.42
C VAL A 198 10.45 -13.49 -51.03
N ILE A 199 11.39 -12.72 -50.51
CA ILE A 199 11.73 -11.39 -51.05
C ILE A 199 12.36 -11.50 -52.45
N ARG A 200 13.24 -12.48 -52.71
CA ARG A 200 13.78 -12.75 -54.05
C ARG A 200 12.72 -13.22 -55.04
N SER A 201 11.74 -14.02 -54.60
CA SER A 201 10.64 -14.48 -55.46
C SER A 201 9.67 -13.35 -55.84
N ARG A 202 9.52 -12.34 -54.96
CA ARG A 202 8.72 -11.13 -55.23
C ARG A 202 9.46 -10.12 -56.08
N ARG A 203 10.79 -9.99 -55.95
CA ARG A 203 11.62 -9.11 -56.80
C ARG A 203 11.85 -9.63 -58.22
N ARG A 204 11.51 -10.89 -58.51
CA ARG A 204 11.54 -11.46 -59.89
C ARG A 204 10.22 -11.28 -60.64
N ARG A 205 9.22 -10.62 -60.05
CA ARG A 205 7.96 -10.27 -60.72
C ARG A 205 8.00 -8.79 -61.06
N GLU A 206 8.53 -8.48 -62.24
CA GLU A 206 8.24 -7.23 -62.94
C GLU A 206 6.74 -7.19 -63.31
N PRO A 207 6.12 -6.00 -63.45
CA PRO A 207 4.70 -5.87 -63.69
C PRO A 207 4.42 -6.00 -65.19
N GLU A 208 3.78 -7.09 -65.61
CA GLU A 208 3.15 -7.16 -66.92
C GLU A 208 1.70 -7.62 -66.78
N GLU A 209 0.84 -6.87 -67.45
CA GLU A 209 -0.61 -6.88 -67.37
C GLU A 209 -1.21 -8.00 -68.26
N LEU A 210 -2.42 -8.41 -67.88
CA LEU A 210 -3.47 -8.99 -68.73
C LEU A 210 -3.49 -10.51 -69.07
N VAL A 211 -4.65 -11.08 -68.68
CA VAL A 211 -5.37 -12.25 -69.22
C VAL A 211 -4.95 -13.65 -68.76
N GLY A 212 -5.95 -14.40 -68.28
CA GLY A 212 -5.97 -15.87 -68.40
C GLY A 212 -5.77 -16.62 -67.09
N GLY A 213 -6.83 -17.29 -66.62
CA GLY A 213 -6.79 -18.05 -65.39
C GLY A 213 -5.81 -19.24 -65.43
N SER A 214 -5.07 -19.45 -64.34
CA SER A 214 -4.45 -20.73 -64.06
C SER A 214 -4.20 -20.91 -62.55
N ARG A 215 -5.04 -21.76 -61.97
CA ARG A 215 -4.78 -22.78 -60.93
C ARG A 215 -3.44 -22.67 -60.19
N LEU A 216 -3.53 -22.50 -58.87
CA LEU A 216 -2.42 -22.75 -57.93
C LEU A 216 -1.81 -24.15 -58.17
N PRO A 217 -0.46 -24.29 -58.19
CA PRO A 217 0.20 -25.58 -58.39
C PRO A 217 -0.18 -26.57 -57.27
N ARG A 218 -0.54 -27.79 -57.67
CA ARG A 218 -1.03 -28.88 -56.80
C ARG A 218 -0.04 -29.28 -55.69
N GLU A 219 1.24 -29.01 -55.87
CA GLU A 219 2.34 -29.36 -54.96
C GLU A 219 2.28 -28.62 -53.61
N LEU A 220 1.66 -27.43 -53.54
CA LEU A 220 1.68 -26.58 -52.34
C LEU A 220 0.37 -26.67 -51.50
N ARG A 221 -0.60 -27.49 -51.91
CA ARG A 221 -1.89 -27.64 -51.21
C ARG A 221 -1.84 -28.63 -50.04
N TRP A 222 -0.78 -29.44 -49.94
CA TRP A 222 -0.61 -30.46 -48.89
C TRP A 222 0.39 -30.08 -47.79
N ALA A 223 1.14 -28.99 -47.95
CA ALA A 223 2.12 -28.53 -46.94
C ALA A 223 1.49 -27.72 -45.78
N ILE A 224 0.25 -27.25 -45.94
CA ILE A 224 -0.45 -26.44 -44.93
C ILE A 224 -1.14 -27.30 -43.84
N PRO A 225 -1.84 -28.42 -44.13
CA PRO A 225 -2.45 -29.23 -43.08
C PRO A 225 -1.44 -30.06 -42.25
N GLY A 226 -0.29 -30.44 -42.83
CA GLY A 226 0.74 -31.21 -42.12
C GLY A 226 1.44 -30.43 -41.00
N LEU A 227 1.59 -29.11 -41.17
CA LEU A 227 2.25 -28.25 -40.18
C LEU A 227 1.32 -27.86 -39.02
N SER A 228 0.00 -27.79 -39.26
CA SER A 228 -1.00 -27.53 -38.21
C SER A 228 -1.15 -28.70 -37.22
N VAL A 229 -0.99 -29.95 -37.69
CA VAL A 229 -1.08 -31.15 -36.83
C VAL A 229 0.16 -31.29 -35.93
N LEU A 230 1.35 -30.96 -36.44
CA LEU A 230 2.59 -31.00 -35.65
C LEU A 230 2.66 -29.93 -34.55
N CYS A 231 2.11 -28.73 -34.78
CA CYS A 231 1.98 -27.70 -33.74
C CYS A 231 0.87 -28.01 -32.71
N GLY A 232 -0.20 -28.71 -33.09
CA GLY A 232 -1.28 -29.10 -32.18
C GLY A 232 -0.86 -30.17 -31.16
N VAL A 233 -0.08 -31.17 -31.59
CA VAL A 233 0.34 -32.30 -30.72
C VAL A 233 1.39 -31.88 -29.68
N ALA A 234 2.23 -30.88 -29.99
CA ALA A 234 3.21 -30.34 -29.04
C ALA A 234 2.61 -29.47 -27.92
N ILE A 235 1.36 -29.01 -28.07
CA ILE A 235 0.67 -28.14 -27.09
C ILE A 235 -0.35 -28.93 -26.23
N LEU A 236 -0.90 -30.03 -26.72
CA LEU A 236 -1.91 -30.83 -25.99
C LEU A 236 -1.34 -31.92 -25.08
N ALA A 237 -0.10 -32.37 -25.29
CA ALA A 237 0.53 -33.40 -24.45
C ALA A 237 0.85 -32.98 -22.98
N PRO A 238 1.08 -31.70 -22.63
CA PRO A 238 1.27 -31.29 -21.24
C PRO A 238 -0.05 -31.02 -20.48
N ILE A 239 -1.18 -30.85 -21.17
CA ILE A 239 -2.46 -30.47 -20.56
C ILE A 239 -3.20 -31.68 -20.00
N LEU A 240 -2.97 -32.88 -20.54
CA LEU A 240 -3.66 -34.10 -20.11
C LEU A 240 -2.92 -34.90 -19.02
N THR A 241 -1.70 -34.53 -18.64
CA THR A 241 -0.92 -35.20 -17.57
C THR A 241 -0.88 -34.44 -16.24
N LEU A 242 -1.50 -33.25 -16.15
CA LEU A 242 -1.69 -32.51 -14.88
C LEU A 242 -3.14 -32.51 -14.35
N GLY A 243 -4.04 -33.29 -14.98
CA GLY A 243 -5.48 -33.33 -14.63
C GLY A 243 -5.89 -34.38 -13.58
N ARG A 244 -4.95 -35.12 -12.97
CA ARG A 244 -5.27 -36.18 -12.00
C ARG A 244 -4.28 -36.20 -10.84
N SER A 245 -4.46 -35.30 -9.88
CA SER A 245 -3.97 -35.47 -8.50
C SER A 245 -4.70 -34.50 -7.57
N GLY A 246 -5.52 -35.04 -6.66
CA GLY A 246 -5.99 -34.33 -5.47
C GLY A 246 -7.46 -33.93 -5.44
N ARG A 247 -8.36 -34.90 -5.19
CA ARG A 247 -9.56 -34.63 -4.37
C ARG A 247 -9.06 -34.35 -2.95
N GLY A 248 -8.68 -33.11 -2.68
CA GLY A 248 -8.50 -32.56 -1.33
C GLY A 248 -9.77 -31.83 -0.93
N GLY A 249 -10.27 -32.09 0.28
CA GLY A 249 -11.60 -31.72 0.75
C GLY A 249 -12.02 -30.27 0.51
N ALA A 250 -13.32 -30.08 0.35
CA ALA A 250 -13.95 -28.77 0.35
C ALA A 250 -13.44 -27.96 1.57
N PRO A 251 -13.05 -26.69 1.38
CA PRO A 251 -12.70 -25.85 2.51
C PRO A 251 -13.96 -25.74 3.38
N THR A 252 -13.88 -26.28 4.60
CA THR A 252 -14.77 -25.88 5.69
C THR A 252 -14.88 -24.36 5.67
N ALA A 253 -16.11 -23.87 5.59
CA ALA A 253 -16.40 -22.44 5.68
C ALA A 253 -15.76 -21.91 6.96
N TYR A 254 -14.65 -21.18 6.80
CA TYR A 254 -14.06 -20.42 7.88
C TYR A 254 -15.03 -19.28 8.18
N SER A 255 -15.63 -19.29 9.36
CA SER A 255 -16.24 -18.09 9.93
C SER A 255 -15.18 -17.00 9.96
N PRO A 256 -15.41 -15.81 9.36
CA PRO A 256 -14.50 -14.70 9.51
C PRO A 256 -14.56 -14.25 10.97
N VAL A 257 -13.54 -14.60 11.76
CA VAL A 257 -13.27 -13.86 12.99
C VAL A 257 -12.65 -12.55 12.54
N SER A 258 -13.49 -11.54 12.35
CA SER A 258 -13.07 -10.15 12.23
C SER A 258 -12.27 -9.82 13.48
N LEU A 259 -10.96 -9.60 13.32
CA LEU A 259 -10.19 -8.90 14.33
C LEU A 259 -10.54 -7.42 14.24
N VAL A 260 -11.68 -7.10 14.84
CA VAL A 260 -12.05 -5.76 15.25
C VAL A 260 -10.98 -5.32 16.26
N SER A 261 -10.40 -4.13 16.13
CA SER A 261 -9.88 -3.43 17.32
C SER A 261 -11.14 -2.97 18.05
N PRO A 262 -11.64 -3.70 19.07
CA PRO A 262 -12.89 -3.30 19.70
C PRO A 262 -12.72 -1.87 20.22
N PRO A 263 -13.77 -1.04 20.14
CA PRO A 263 -13.74 0.28 20.76
C PRO A 263 -13.27 0.16 22.22
N ALA A 264 -12.38 1.06 22.63
CA ALA A 264 -11.82 1.12 23.97
C ALA A 264 -12.92 1.29 25.03
N SER A 265 -14.05 1.91 24.65
CA SER A 265 -15.27 1.95 25.47
C SER A 265 -16.52 1.96 24.60
N THR A 266 -17.60 1.39 25.11
CA THR A 266 -18.94 1.41 24.48
C THR A 266 -20.00 1.77 25.51
N TRP A 267 -21.06 2.40 25.04
CA TRP A 267 -22.20 2.81 25.86
C TRP A 267 -23.52 2.44 25.17
N GLY A 268 -24.51 2.06 25.96
CA GLY A 268 -25.86 1.80 25.48
C GLY A 268 -26.54 3.09 25.01
N ALA A 269 -27.60 2.92 24.22
CA ALA A 269 -28.37 4.05 23.70
C ALA A 269 -28.94 4.87 24.87
N GLY A 270 -28.63 6.18 24.89
CA GLY A 270 -29.09 7.09 25.94
C GLY A 270 -28.25 7.09 27.24
N ASP A 271 -27.33 6.14 27.42
CA ASP A 271 -26.58 5.99 28.68
C ASP A 271 -25.62 7.15 28.94
N ARG A 272 -25.02 7.70 27.87
CA ARG A 272 -23.97 8.72 27.98
C ARG A 272 -24.20 9.83 26.98
N ARG A 273 -24.69 10.97 27.47
CA ARG A 273 -24.83 12.18 26.67
C ARG A 273 -23.44 12.74 26.36
N ALA A 274 -23.18 13.02 25.08
CA ALA A 274 -21.92 13.64 24.69
C ALA A 274 -21.82 15.07 25.25
N PRO A 275 -20.66 15.47 25.80
CA PRO A 275 -20.45 16.84 26.20
C PRO A 275 -20.63 17.78 25.01
N ASN A 276 -21.50 18.79 25.17
CA ASN A 276 -21.72 19.77 24.13
C ASN A 276 -20.62 20.83 24.14
N PHE A 277 -20.38 21.44 22.99
CA PHE A 277 -19.47 22.57 22.82
C PHE A 277 -19.97 23.50 21.72
N PHE A 278 -19.51 24.74 21.72
CA PHE A 278 -19.84 25.73 20.70
C PHE A 278 -18.53 26.33 20.18
N LEU A 279 -18.12 25.88 19.01
CA LEU A 279 -16.87 26.27 18.35
C LEU A 279 -17.18 26.82 16.95
N ARG A 280 -16.14 27.10 16.17
CA ARG A 280 -16.26 27.51 14.77
C ARG A 280 -15.49 26.58 13.85
N ASP A 281 -15.97 26.44 12.62
CA ASP A 281 -15.26 25.74 11.56
C ASP A 281 -14.16 26.60 10.93
N GLN A 282 -13.44 26.01 9.97
CA GLN A 282 -12.36 26.66 9.23
C GLN A 282 -12.82 27.90 8.44
N ASP A 283 -14.12 28.08 8.23
CA ASP A 283 -14.73 29.23 7.55
C ASP A 283 -15.45 30.17 8.53
N GLY A 284 -15.34 29.93 9.84
CA GLY A 284 -15.97 30.74 10.89
C GLY A 284 -17.43 30.42 11.17
N ARG A 285 -18.03 29.41 10.53
CA ARG A 285 -19.41 28.98 10.79
C ARG A 285 -19.49 28.25 12.13
N PRO A 286 -20.59 28.41 12.90
CA PRO A 286 -20.72 27.73 14.19
C PRO A 286 -20.81 26.21 14.01
N VAL A 287 -20.09 25.46 14.85
CA VAL A 287 -20.17 24.00 14.95
C VAL A 287 -20.40 23.56 16.40
N SER A 288 -21.20 22.52 16.58
CA SER A 288 -21.51 21.94 17.89
C SER A 288 -22.04 20.52 17.72
N VAL A 289 -21.98 19.72 18.78
CA VAL A 289 -22.65 18.42 18.83
C VAL A 289 -24.15 18.58 18.64
N ALA A 290 -24.75 19.59 19.29
CA ALA A 290 -26.18 19.84 19.22
C ALA A 290 -26.67 20.22 17.81
N ALA A 291 -25.83 20.86 16.99
CA ALA A 291 -26.15 21.22 15.62
C ALA A 291 -26.20 20.00 14.67
N ASN A 292 -25.62 18.86 15.08
CA ASN A 292 -25.56 17.65 14.27
C ASN A 292 -26.68 16.63 14.60
N ARG A 293 -27.68 17.01 15.40
CA ARG A 293 -28.78 16.10 15.72
C ARG A 293 -29.52 15.66 14.47
N GLY A 294 -29.96 14.41 14.47
CA GLY A 294 -30.56 13.74 13.32
C GLY A 294 -29.58 12.93 12.48
N HIS A 295 -28.26 13.10 12.68
CA HIS A 295 -27.23 12.35 11.96
C HIS A 295 -26.14 11.85 12.93
N PRO A 296 -25.58 10.65 12.72
CA PRO A 296 -24.40 10.23 13.45
C PRO A 296 -23.25 11.24 13.30
N LEU A 297 -22.44 11.37 14.37
CA LEU A 297 -21.34 12.31 14.43
C LEU A 297 -20.08 11.60 14.93
N ILE A 298 -18.94 11.91 14.33
CA ILE A 298 -17.62 11.54 14.85
C ILE A 298 -16.96 12.79 15.40
N VAL A 299 -16.52 12.75 16.66
CA VAL A 299 -15.70 13.80 17.27
C VAL A 299 -14.29 13.24 17.46
N THR A 300 -13.31 13.83 16.80
CA THR A 300 -11.88 13.48 16.90
C THR A 300 -11.08 14.71 17.33
N PHE A 301 -9.88 14.49 17.89
CA PHE A 301 -9.02 15.50 18.47
C PHE A 301 -7.70 15.53 17.72
N ILE A 302 -7.48 16.60 16.95
CA ILE A 302 -6.43 16.65 15.93
C ILE A 302 -5.58 17.90 16.12
N ASP A 303 -4.27 17.74 16.00
CA ASP A 303 -3.33 18.86 15.84
C ASP A 303 -3.16 19.14 14.32
N PRO A 304 -3.54 20.35 13.83
CA PRO A 304 -3.34 20.73 12.43
C PRO A 304 -1.88 20.63 11.95
N LEU A 305 -0.90 20.87 12.82
CA LEU A 305 0.52 20.76 12.45
C LEU A 305 1.10 19.36 12.66
N CYS A 306 0.30 18.41 13.13
CA CYS A 306 0.77 17.05 13.34
C CYS A 306 1.10 16.41 11.99
N ARG A 307 2.31 15.85 11.91
CA ARG A 307 2.78 15.08 10.75
C ARG A 307 2.99 13.61 11.11
N ASN A 308 2.41 13.18 12.22
CA ASN A 308 2.55 11.84 12.77
C ASN A 308 1.23 11.06 12.72
N PHE A 309 0.52 10.98 13.85
CA PHE A 309 -0.63 10.10 14.01
C PHE A 309 -1.93 10.70 13.47
N CYS A 310 -2.10 12.03 13.55
CA CYS A 310 -3.30 12.72 13.06
C CYS A 310 -3.59 12.48 11.57
N PRO A 311 -2.62 12.58 10.63
CA PRO A 311 -2.86 12.21 9.24
C PRO A 311 -3.34 10.76 9.07
N LEU A 312 -2.81 9.82 9.87
CA LEU A 312 -3.18 8.40 9.80
C LEU A 312 -4.61 8.17 10.27
N GLU A 313 -4.98 8.78 11.41
CA GLU A 313 -6.33 8.74 11.95
C GLU A 313 -7.33 9.32 10.94
N ALA A 314 -6.99 10.45 10.34
CA ALA A 314 -7.81 11.08 9.32
C ALA A 314 -8.00 10.19 8.08
N GLN A 315 -6.95 9.47 7.64
CA GLN A 315 -7.11 8.49 6.56
C GLN A 315 -8.06 7.36 6.96
N VAL A 316 -7.93 6.79 8.17
CA VAL A 316 -8.82 5.72 8.64
C VAL A 316 -10.30 6.14 8.60
N ILE A 317 -10.59 7.35 9.05
CA ILE A 317 -11.95 7.91 9.03
C ILE A 317 -12.38 8.19 7.57
N ASN A 318 -11.52 8.77 6.72
CA ASN A 318 -11.81 8.96 5.29
C ASN A 318 -12.15 7.64 4.57
N LEU A 319 -11.42 6.58 4.88
CA LEU A 319 -11.63 5.24 4.33
C LEU A 319 -13.00 4.68 4.73
N MET A 320 -13.40 4.88 5.98
CA MET A 320 -14.72 4.52 6.48
C MET A 320 -15.81 5.31 5.74
N GLU A 321 -15.68 6.63 5.66
CA GLU A 321 -16.64 7.51 4.98
C GLU A 321 -16.87 7.09 3.52
N ARG A 322 -15.79 6.79 2.80
CA ARG A 322 -15.86 6.35 1.39
C ARG A 322 -16.61 5.04 1.21
N GLN A 323 -16.67 4.18 2.23
CA GLN A 323 -17.40 2.91 2.19
C GLN A 323 -18.89 3.07 2.50
N ILE A 324 -19.29 4.19 3.11
CA ILE A 324 -20.68 4.48 3.45
C ILE A 324 -21.36 5.29 2.32
N PRO A 325 -22.61 4.96 1.94
CA PRO A 325 -23.38 5.77 1.00
C PRO A 325 -23.53 7.21 1.49
N ALA A 326 -23.35 8.19 0.61
CA ALA A 326 -23.29 9.62 0.97
C ALA A 326 -24.43 10.09 1.90
N ALA A 327 -25.66 9.58 1.71
CA ALA A 327 -26.82 9.93 2.53
C ALA A 327 -26.78 9.42 3.98
N ARG A 328 -25.82 8.54 4.33
CA ARG A 328 -25.67 7.92 5.65
C ARG A 328 -24.32 8.19 6.30
N ARG A 329 -23.48 8.98 5.64
CA ARG A 329 -22.16 9.34 6.15
C ARG A 329 -22.27 10.20 7.41
N PRO A 330 -21.54 9.89 8.49
CA PRO A 330 -21.50 10.78 9.64
C PRO A 330 -20.84 12.11 9.26
N MET A 331 -21.10 13.15 10.05
CA MET A 331 -20.21 14.31 10.04
C MET A 331 -19.00 14.04 10.92
N VAL A 332 -17.86 14.63 10.58
CA VAL A 332 -16.63 14.53 11.38
C VAL A 332 -16.27 15.92 11.90
N LEU A 333 -16.30 16.10 13.23
CA LEU A 333 -15.79 17.30 13.89
C LEU A 333 -14.36 17.04 14.40
N ALA A 334 -13.38 17.67 13.74
CA ALA A 334 -11.99 17.66 14.16
C ALA A 334 -11.72 18.82 15.13
N VAL A 335 -11.79 18.53 16.43
CA VAL A 335 -11.51 19.51 17.49
C VAL A 335 -10.01 19.73 17.55
N SER A 336 -9.57 20.98 17.37
CA SER A 336 -8.15 21.30 17.43
C SER A 336 -7.59 21.13 18.84
N VAL A 337 -6.43 20.49 18.96
CA VAL A 337 -5.63 20.43 20.20
C VAL A 337 -4.43 21.37 20.18
N ASP A 338 -4.15 22.02 19.05
CA ASP A 338 -3.11 23.04 18.91
C ASP A 338 -3.71 24.44 18.71
N VAL A 339 -3.75 25.19 19.81
CA VAL A 339 -4.25 26.57 19.83
C VAL A 339 -3.36 27.54 19.03
N TYR A 340 -2.11 27.17 18.78
CA TYR A 340 -1.14 27.98 18.02
C TYR A 340 -1.27 27.76 16.50
N ALA A 341 -1.97 26.70 16.08
CA ALA A 341 -2.14 26.29 14.69
C ALA A 341 -3.55 26.51 14.11
N ASN A 342 -4.43 27.20 14.82
CA ASN A 342 -5.84 27.40 14.39
C ASN A 342 -6.05 28.41 13.25
N ALA A 343 -4.98 28.87 12.60
CA ALA A 343 -5.10 29.76 11.45
C ALA A 343 -5.68 28.99 10.25
N ARG A 344 -6.68 29.57 9.59
CA ARG A 344 -7.40 28.96 8.45
C ARG A 344 -6.48 28.37 7.38
N GLN A 345 -5.33 28.99 7.13
CA GLN A 345 -4.37 28.51 6.13
C GLN A 345 -3.82 27.11 6.46
N TYR A 346 -3.57 26.80 7.73
CA TYR A 346 -3.07 25.49 8.16
C TYR A 346 -4.17 24.44 8.07
N LEU A 347 -5.37 24.78 8.58
CA LEU A 347 -6.54 23.91 8.49
C LEU A 347 -6.85 23.49 7.03
N LEU A 348 -6.81 24.45 6.09
CA LEU A 348 -7.01 24.16 4.66
C LEU A 348 -5.82 23.49 3.99
N GLN A 349 -4.61 23.61 4.54
CA GLN A 349 -3.46 22.86 4.07
C GLN A 349 -3.68 21.37 4.40
N ASP A 350 -4.08 21.05 5.62
CA ASP A 350 -4.35 19.67 6.04
C ASP A 350 -5.54 19.07 5.29
N ASP A 351 -6.62 19.84 5.06
CA ASP A 351 -7.75 19.41 4.22
C ASP A 351 -7.26 18.88 2.85
N ARG A 352 -6.26 19.55 2.27
CA ARG A 352 -5.66 19.21 0.96
C ARG A 352 -4.63 18.08 1.07
N GLU A 353 -3.67 18.20 1.99
CA GLU A 353 -2.59 17.22 2.18
C GLU A 353 -3.14 15.85 2.57
N TRP A 354 -4.13 15.82 3.47
CA TRP A 354 -4.74 14.59 3.97
C TRP A 354 -5.98 14.20 3.17
N ARG A 355 -6.30 14.93 2.09
CA ARG A 355 -7.41 14.61 1.16
C ARG A 355 -8.72 14.34 1.92
N LEU A 356 -9.02 15.19 2.91
CA LEU A 356 -10.19 15.05 3.76
C LEU A 356 -11.47 15.07 2.92
N VAL A 357 -12.40 14.18 3.25
CA VAL A 357 -13.69 14.12 2.57
C VAL A 357 -14.61 15.28 2.99
N PRO A 358 -15.63 15.65 2.19
CA PRO A 358 -16.46 16.83 2.45
C PRO A 358 -17.23 16.85 3.78
N GLU A 359 -17.28 15.73 4.50
CA GLU A 359 -17.95 15.54 5.78
C GLU A 359 -17.14 16.10 6.97
N TRP A 360 -15.85 16.39 6.77
CA TRP A 360 -14.98 16.98 7.79
C TRP A 360 -15.23 18.46 8.02
N ARG A 361 -15.37 18.86 9.28
CA ARG A 361 -15.32 20.24 9.72
C ARG A 361 -14.32 20.37 10.84
N TRP A 362 -13.46 21.37 10.77
CA TRP A 362 -12.67 21.75 11.92
C TRP A 362 -13.57 22.30 13.02
N ALA A 363 -13.13 22.18 14.27
CA ALA A 363 -13.75 22.82 15.41
C ALA A 363 -12.65 23.54 16.20
N VAL A 364 -12.53 24.84 15.95
CA VAL A 364 -11.53 25.74 16.53
C VAL A 364 -12.20 26.85 17.32
N GLY A 365 -11.45 27.48 18.23
CA GLY A 365 -11.97 28.57 19.05
C GLY A 365 -10.92 29.14 19.99
N PRO A 366 -11.34 30.04 20.89
CA PRO A 366 -10.51 30.57 21.96
C PRO A 366 -9.86 29.43 22.77
N PRO A 367 -8.60 29.59 23.25
CA PRO A 367 -7.91 28.55 24.00
C PRO A 367 -8.67 28.03 25.23
N ALA A 368 -9.40 28.90 25.93
CA ALA A 368 -10.20 28.52 27.10
C ALA A 368 -11.38 27.60 26.72
N ASP A 369 -12.02 27.86 25.58
CA ASP A 369 -13.14 27.05 25.11
C ASP A 369 -12.64 25.66 24.69
N LEU A 370 -11.54 25.59 23.93
CA LEU A 370 -10.90 24.33 23.54
C LEU A 370 -10.44 23.51 24.75
N ALA A 371 -9.80 24.15 25.74
CA ALA A 371 -9.42 23.49 26.99
C ALA A 371 -10.64 22.90 27.74
N GLY A 372 -11.77 23.61 27.74
CA GLY A 372 -13.03 23.11 28.26
C GLY A 372 -13.53 21.86 27.53
N VAL A 373 -13.46 21.86 26.19
CA VAL A 373 -13.82 20.68 25.38
C VAL A 373 -12.90 19.50 25.69
N TRP A 374 -11.58 19.71 25.69
CA TRP A 374 -10.61 18.65 25.99
C TRP A 374 -10.86 18.04 27.36
N ASN A 375 -11.09 18.86 28.39
CA ASN A 375 -11.38 18.37 29.73
C ASN A 375 -12.67 17.54 29.78
N ASN A 376 -13.73 18.00 29.13
CA ASN A 376 -15.02 17.31 29.13
C ASN A 376 -14.98 15.96 28.39
N TYR A 377 -14.15 15.85 27.35
CA TYR A 377 -13.88 14.61 26.62
C TYR A 377 -12.66 13.83 27.16
N ARG A 378 -12.08 14.27 28.28
CA ARG A 378 -10.89 13.66 28.93
C ARG A 378 -9.68 13.50 28.01
N ILE A 379 -9.47 14.47 27.12
CA ILE A 379 -8.32 14.54 26.23
C ILE A 379 -7.17 15.20 26.96
N GLY A 380 -6.08 14.46 27.14
CA GLY A 380 -4.84 15.03 27.64
C GLY A 380 -4.19 15.86 26.55
N VAL A 381 -3.80 17.10 26.86
CA VAL A 381 -3.00 17.96 25.97
C VAL A 381 -1.83 18.51 26.76
N LYS A 382 -0.62 18.32 26.24
CA LYS A 382 0.62 18.80 26.84
C LYS A 382 1.40 19.60 25.82
N VAL A 383 1.66 20.85 26.16
CA VAL A 383 2.48 21.75 25.36
C VAL A 383 3.92 21.72 25.87
N THR A 384 4.87 21.43 24.98
CA THR A 384 6.30 21.53 25.26
C THR A 384 6.89 22.64 24.41
N THR A 385 7.36 23.70 25.06
CA THR A 385 8.02 24.83 24.39
C THR A 385 9.47 24.50 24.11
N ARG A 386 9.90 24.65 22.86
CA ARG A 386 11.31 24.54 22.45
C ARG A 386 11.76 25.86 21.84
N ARG A 387 12.99 26.27 22.14
CA ARG A 387 13.64 27.40 21.48
C ARG A 387 14.73 26.87 20.57
N ILE A 388 14.56 27.07 19.27
CA ILE A 388 15.51 26.64 18.23
C ILE A 388 15.94 27.90 17.48
N ASN A 389 17.24 28.23 17.52
CA ASN A 389 17.81 29.40 16.85
C ASN A 389 17.05 30.72 17.12
N GLY A 390 16.64 30.94 18.37
CA GLY A 390 15.86 32.12 18.78
C GLY A 390 14.37 32.06 18.45
N THR A 391 13.91 31.10 17.64
CA THR A 391 12.49 30.87 17.33
C THR A 391 11.86 29.97 18.38
N VAL A 392 10.69 30.35 18.87
CA VAL A 392 9.89 29.53 19.79
C VAL A 392 8.99 28.61 18.97
N THR A 393 9.09 27.31 19.23
CA THR A 393 8.24 26.28 18.63
C THR A 393 7.49 25.56 19.74
N TYR A 394 6.22 25.27 19.49
CA TYR A 394 5.38 24.49 20.40
C TYR A 394 5.29 23.07 19.86
N ARG A 395 5.56 22.08 20.71
CA ARG A 395 5.24 20.69 20.42
C ARG A 395 4.03 20.30 21.24
N ILE A 396 3.02 19.78 20.59
CA ILE A 396 1.77 19.35 21.21
C ILE A 396 1.79 17.83 21.31
N ASP A 397 1.79 17.31 22.53
CA ASP A 397 1.56 15.89 22.80
C ASP A 397 0.09 15.76 23.27
N HIS A 398 -0.73 14.91 22.64
CA HIS A 398 -2.14 14.78 23.02
C HIS A 398 -2.61 13.32 23.04
N SER A 399 -3.84 13.08 23.53
CA SER A 399 -4.51 11.79 23.39
C SER A 399 -5.12 11.67 21.99
N GLU A 400 -4.81 10.61 21.25
CA GLU A 400 -5.40 10.29 19.94
C GLU A 400 -6.66 9.40 20.09
N VAL A 401 -7.83 10.04 20.06
CA VAL A 401 -9.13 9.41 20.34
C VAL A 401 -10.21 9.92 19.39
N ALA A 402 -11.06 8.99 18.91
CA ALA A 402 -12.28 9.30 18.18
C ALA A 402 -13.52 8.79 18.93
N TYR A 403 -14.53 9.64 19.07
CA TYR A 403 -15.84 9.30 19.64
C TYR A 403 -16.87 9.18 18.53
N VAL A 404 -17.68 8.11 18.57
CA VAL A 404 -18.84 7.93 17.70
C VAL A 404 -20.10 8.24 18.50
N LEU A 405 -20.91 9.16 17.99
CA LEU A 405 -22.14 9.62 18.58
C LEU A 405 -23.33 9.25 17.68
N ASP A 406 -24.45 8.89 18.29
CA ASP A 406 -25.70 8.69 17.54
C ASP A 406 -26.42 10.00 17.20
N ALA A 407 -27.47 9.88 16.38
CA ALA A 407 -28.29 10.99 15.91
C ALA A 407 -28.96 11.80 17.04
N THR A 408 -29.02 11.29 18.27
CA THR A 408 -29.58 11.99 19.43
C THR A 408 -28.52 12.74 20.25
N GLY A 409 -27.24 12.58 19.90
CA GLY A 409 -26.11 13.22 20.58
C GLY A 409 -25.61 12.44 21.80
N HIS A 410 -25.78 11.12 21.83
CA HIS A 410 -25.20 10.27 22.86
C HIS A 410 -23.97 9.53 22.32
N GLU A 411 -22.93 9.40 23.16
CA GLU A 411 -21.74 8.62 22.85
C GLU A 411 -22.11 7.14 22.79
N ARG A 412 -21.60 6.43 21.78
CA ARG A 412 -21.86 5.01 21.55
C ARG A 412 -20.59 4.18 21.55
N ALA A 413 -19.49 4.76 21.09
CA ALA A 413 -18.18 4.15 21.15
C ALA A 413 -17.08 5.21 21.25
N MET A 414 -15.97 4.83 21.87
CA MET A 414 -14.71 5.57 21.88
C MET A 414 -13.60 4.66 21.36
N PHE A 415 -12.81 5.15 20.41
CA PHE A 415 -11.69 4.45 19.82
C PHE A 415 -10.39 5.16 20.19
N GLU A 416 -9.44 4.42 20.73
CA GLU A 416 -8.06 4.88 20.92
C GLU A 416 -7.23 4.45 19.72
N TRP A 417 -6.35 5.34 19.24
CA TRP A 417 -5.45 4.99 18.15
C TRP A 417 -4.51 3.83 18.54
N PRO A 418 -4.31 2.80 17.68
CA PRO A 418 -4.87 2.63 16.34
C PRO A 418 -6.18 1.81 16.28
N PHE A 419 -7.07 2.23 15.38
CA PHE A 419 -8.34 1.55 15.05
C PHE A 419 -8.51 1.36 13.55
N ASN A 420 -9.48 0.52 13.14
CA ASN A 420 -9.74 0.24 11.71
C ASN A 420 -11.05 0.88 11.23
N PRO A 421 -11.19 1.19 9.93
CA PRO A 421 -12.40 1.76 9.36
C PRO A 421 -13.65 0.90 9.61
N GLN A 422 -13.49 -0.42 9.55
CA GLN A 422 -14.59 -1.39 9.69
C GLN A 422 -15.16 -1.40 11.12
N ASP A 423 -14.35 -1.02 12.11
CA ASP A 423 -14.76 -1.03 13.52
C ASP A 423 -15.70 0.15 13.79
N ILE A 424 -15.38 1.33 13.24
CA ILE A 424 -16.27 2.50 13.24
C ILE A 424 -17.54 2.21 12.43
N GLU A 425 -17.39 1.66 11.22
CA GLU A 425 -18.53 1.32 10.36
C GLU A 425 -19.46 0.30 11.02
N HIS A 426 -18.92 -0.66 11.77
CA HIS A 426 -19.71 -1.62 12.54
C HIS A 426 -20.55 -0.94 13.62
N VAL A 427 -19.97 -0.01 14.37
CA VAL A 427 -20.71 0.79 15.37
C VAL A 427 -21.79 1.62 14.68
N LEU A 428 -21.45 2.35 13.61
CA LEU A 428 -22.40 3.19 12.88
C LEU A 428 -23.60 2.41 12.32
N ARG A 429 -23.38 1.18 11.84
CA ARG A 429 -24.46 0.29 11.37
C ARG A 429 -25.44 -0.12 12.47
N GLN A 430 -25.02 -0.11 13.73
CA GLN A 430 -25.87 -0.40 14.88
C GLN A 430 -26.67 0.83 15.36
N LEU A 431 -26.43 2.01 14.79
CA LEU A 431 -27.14 3.25 15.11
C LEU A 431 -28.33 3.52 14.18
N ALA A 432 -28.42 2.78 13.07
CA ALA A 432 -29.40 2.95 12.01
C ALA A 432 -30.78 2.36 12.36
#